data_AF-A0A9D7D0K0-F1
#
_entry.id   AF-A0A9D7D0K0-F1
#
_cell.length_a   1.000
_cell.length_b   1.000
_cell.length_c   1.000
_cell.angle_alpha   90.00
_cell.angle_beta   90.00
_cell.angle_gamma   90.00
#
_symmetry.space_group_name_H-M   'P 1'
#
loop_
_entity.id
_entity.type
_entity.pdbx_description
1 polymer ?
#
loop_
_entity_poly.entity_id
_entity_poly.type
_entity_poly.pdbx_seq_one_letter_code
_entity_poly.pdbx_strand_id
1 'polypeptide(L)'
;MTPPPPLASLSALAARRARIHEALADAGSYKLQRAGTVLALAPAREAYALAEGEPALAVWSALAAYRLAHLVMRQERTPDVLEEADALFVEAGRHASLGPYPHVYRLAVLHRLAAPPRTVEAAFKRAVDAYAAWTRPASRAARTDADRNHTAGNHTGRAEGEPSEDALLLPGTIQTELFALLELSGYFLGLAREPLDGRGARLDEPVFQAPHWRLVGPDPALGDVLVSKATADAELLDLAPRVGAAFVFRLPANRNKATLTVGTRDPSPLPHRAARLLACLLRHDARDMDTLVARVMGEEGSGAAFRQVKARLRQQLEDAGVALPAELIVEGPGKPPRLAPSLVALGAVSEQAYLDRE
;
A
#
# COMPACT_ATOMS: atom_id res chain seq x y z
N MET A 1 -10.05 45.02 14.92
CA MET A 1 -8.77 44.30 14.80
C MET A 1 -8.71 43.30 15.93
N THR A 2 -8.80 42.02 15.63
CA THR A 2 -8.66 40.95 16.64
C THR A 2 -7.16 40.84 16.98
N PRO A 3 -6.77 40.85 18.26
CA PRO A 3 -5.36 40.69 18.62
C PRO A 3 -4.82 39.35 18.10
N PRO A 4 -3.57 39.27 17.65
CA PRO A 4 -2.97 38.02 17.21
C PRO A 4 -3.00 37.00 18.35
N PRO A 5 -3.21 35.70 18.04
CA PRO A 5 -3.19 34.67 19.06
C PRO A 5 -1.82 34.62 19.77
N PRO A 6 -1.78 34.30 21.07
CA PRO A 6 -0.53 34.21 21.81
C PRO A 6 0.38 33.12 21.22
N LEU A 7 1.70 33.33 21.21
CA LEU A 7 2.70 32.39 20.65
C LEU A 7 2.56 30.95 21.20
N ALA A 8 2.15 30.79 22.46
CA ALA A 8 1.88 29.49 23.06
C ALA A 8 0.73 28.72 22.36
N SER A 9 -0.26 29.44 21.82
CA SER A 9 -1.37 28.86 21.05
C SER A 9 -0.91 28.37 19.67
N LEU A 10 0.06 29.04 19.04
CA LEU A 10 0.61 28.62 17.74
C LEU A 10 1.44 27.33 17.85
N SER A 11 2.28 27.21 18.88
CA SER A 11 3.05 25.99 19.14
C SER A 11 2.15 24.79 19.44
N ALA A 12 1.12 24.98 20.27
CA ALA A 12 0.14 23.94 20.55
C ALA A 12 -0.63 23.50 19.29
N LEU A 13 -1.01 24.45 18.42
CA LEU A 13 -1.68 24.16 17.16
C LEU A 13 -0.78 23.38 16.19
N ALA A 14 0.50 23.74 16.10
CA ALA A 14 1.48 23.03 15.26
C ALA A 14 1.68 21.58 15.75
N ALA A 15 1.85 21.37 17.06
CA ALA A 15 1.95 20.04 17.64
C ALA A 15 0.68 19.20 17.39
N ARG A 16 -0.51 19.83 17.47
CA ARG A 16 -1.79 19.18 17.17
C ARG A 16 -1.88 18.78 15.69
N ARG A 17 -1.46 19.64 14.75
CA ARG A 17 -1.37 19.30 13.31
C ARG A 17 -0.44 18.13 13.06
N ALA A 18 0.73 18.10 13.68
CA ALA A 18 1.69 17.01 13.54
C ALA A 18 1.08 15.66 13.97
N ARG A 19 0.37 15.63 15.10
CA ARG A 19 -0.35 14.43 15.56
C ARG A 19 -1.48 13.99 14.64
N ILE A 20 -2.25 14.94 14.09
CA ILE A 20 -3.29 14.63 13.09
C ILE A 20 -2.65 13.97 11.87
N HIS A 21 -1.54 14.54 11.39
CA HIS A 21 -0.81 14.01 10.25
C HIS A 21 -0.28 12.61 10.51
N GLU A 22 0.35 12.37 11.66
CA GLU A 22 0.82 11.05 12.09
C GLU A 22 -0.33 10.03 12.13
N ALA A 23 -1.43 10.36 12.78
CA ALA A 23 -2.60 9.48 12.86
C ALA A 23 -3.23 9.19 11.47
N LEU A 24 -3.27 10.19 10.56
CA LEU A 24 -3.71 9.97 9.19
C LEU A 24 -2.74 9.09 8.39
N ALA A 25 -1.43 9.24 8.61
CA ALA A 25 -0.41 8.40 8.00
C ALA A 25 -0.51 6.95 8.46
N ASP A 26 -0.76 6.72 9.75
CA ASP A 26 -1.00 5.39 10.32
C ASP A 26 -2.27 4.76 9.73
N ALA A 27 -3.38 5.50 9.72
CA ALA A 27 -4.62 5.04 9.11
C ALA A 27 -4.45 4.70 7.63
N GLY A 28 -3.72 5.53 6.88
CA GLY A 28 -3.34 5.25 5.49
C GLY A 28 -2.53 3.97 5.35
N SER A 29 -1.50 3.82 6.18
CA SER A 29 -0.63 2.63 6.22
C SER A 29 -1.42 1.34 6.50
N TYR A 30 -2.40 1.39 7.40
CA TYR A 30 -3.28 0.25 7.67
C TYR A 30 -4.30 0.01 6.56
N LYS A 31 -4.90 1.06 5.95
CA LYS A 31 -5.83 0.92 4.80
C LYS A 31 -5.19 0.17 3.62
N LEU A 32 -3.87 0.29 3.50
CA LEU A 32 -3.07 -0.37 2.47
C LEU A 32 -2.69 -1.82 2.80
N GLN A 33 -3.02 -2.30 3.99
CA GLN A 33 -2.85 -3.69 4.39
C GLN A 33 -4.17 -4.44 4.23
N ARG A 34 -4.14 -5.68 3.73
CA ARG A 34 -5.34 -6.53 3.63
C ARG A 34 -5.90 -6.81 5.03
N ALA A 35 -7.21 -6.62 5.23
CA ALA A 35 -7.89 -6.64 6.53
C ALA A 35 -7.42 -5.55 7.52
N GLY A 36 -6.61 -4.59 7.05
CA GLY A 36 -6.15 -3.47 7.84
C GLY A 36 -7.21 -2.39 8.05
N THR A 37 -8.36 -2.46 7.37
CA THR A 37 -9.49 -1.53 7.60
C THR A 37 -9.91 -1.48 9.07
N VAL A 38 -9.90 -2.61 9.79
CA VAL A 38 -10.22 -2.65 11.23
C VAL A 38 -9.17 -1.92 12.05
N LEU A 39 -7.88 -2.13 11.73
CA LEU A 39 -6.76 -1.48 12.41
C LEU A 39 -6.67 0.01 12.07
N ALA A 40 -7.10 0.41 10.87
CA ALA A 40 -7.10 1.79 10.39
C ALA A 40 -8.14 2.68 11.07
N LEU A 41 -9.20 2.09 11.65
CA LEU A 41 -10.28 2.87 12.26
C LEU A 41 -9.83 3.67 13.47
N ALA A 42 -9.09 3.04 14.40
CA ALA A 42 -8.65 3.71 15.62
C ALA A 42 -7.83 4.99 15.35
N PRO A 43 -6.75 4.95 14.54
CA PRO A 43 -5.99 6.15 14.20
C PRO A 43 -6.80 7.14 13.36
N ALA A 44 -7.72 6.70 12.49
CA ALA A 44 -8.60 7.62 11.76
C ALA A 44 -9.59 8.36 12.67
N ARG A 45 -10.14 7.69 13.68
CA ARG A 45 -10.99 8.31 14.71
C ARG A 45 -10.19 9.28 15.57
N GLU A 46 -8.96 8.93 15.95
CA GLU A 46 -8.07 9.86 16.67
C GLU A 46 -7.77 11.10 15.84
N ALA A 47 -7.41 10.95 14.56
CA ALA A 47 -7.17 12.08 13.67
C ALA A 47 -8.39 13.01 13.57
N TYR A 48 -9.59 12.45 13.44
CA TYR A 48 -10.82 13.23 13.38
C TYR A 48 -11.09 13.96 14.71
N ALA A 49 -11.02 13.27 15.85
CA ALA A 49 -11.22 13.87 17.17
C ALA A 49 -10.18 14.97 17.48
N LEU A 50 -8.93 14.79 17.03
CA LEU A 50 -7.89 15.80 17.13
C LEU A 50 -8.16 16.99 16.22
N ALA A 51 -8.87 16.86 15.10
CA ALA A 51 -9.13 17.97 14.19
C ALA A 51 -10.45 18.70 14.45
N GLU A 52 -11.44 18.01 15.01
CA GLU A 52 -12.80 18.52 15.21
C GLU A 52 -12.85 19.70 16.20
N GLY A 53 -13.78 20.63 15.96
CA GLY A 53 -14.10 21.76 16.84
C GLY A 53 -13.13 22.93 16.80
N GLU A 54 -12.03 22.84 16.05
CA GLU A 54 -11.03 23.92 15.93
C GLU A 54 -11.09 24.58 14.55
N PRO A 55 -11.57 25.84 14.42
CA PRO A 55 -11.66 26.54 13.14
C PRO A 55 -10.32 26.62 12.39
N ALA A 56 -9.20 26.76 13.11
CA ALA A 56 -7.87 26.78 12.49
C ALA A 56 -7.45 25.43 11.89
N LEU A 57 -8.20 24.36 12.12
CA LEU A 57 -7.99 23.01 11.61
C LEU A 57 -9.13 22.54 10.68
N ALA A 58 -9.99 23.46 10.18
CA ALA A 58 -11.15 23.10 9.38
C ALA A 58 -10.84 22.20 8.17
N VAL A 59 -9.73 22.46 7.46
CA VAL A 59 -9.26 21.61 6.33
C VAL A 59 -8.93 20.19 6.82
N TRP A 60 -8.21 20.09 7.94
CA TRP A 60 -7.81 18.81 8.53
C TRP A 60 -9.00 18.02 9.06
N SER A 61 -9.98 18.70 9.65
CA SER A 61 -11.25 18.10 10.09
C SER A 61 -11.98 17.49 8.90
N ALA A 62 -12.13 18.25 7.81
CA ALA A 62 -12.78 17.75 6.61
C ALA A 62 -12.02 16.56 5.99
N LEU A 63 -10.69 16.61 5.93
CA LEU A 63 -9.87 15.51 5.42
C LEU A 63 -9.98 14.25 6.29
N ALA A 64 -9.88 14.40 7.62
CA ALA A 64 -10.01 13.30 8.56
C ALA A 64 -11.42 12.68 8.52
N ALA A 65 -12.47 13.52 8.45
CA ALA A 65 -13.85 13.07 8.28
C ALA A 65 -14.02 12.26 6.99
N TYR A 66 -13.46 12.75 5.88
CA TYR A 66 -13.51 12.05 4.59
C TYR A 66 -12.84 10.68 4.68
N ARG A 67 -11.63 10.60 5.24
CA ARG A 67 -10.88 9.33 5.38
C ARG A 67 -11.60 8.35 6.30
N LEU A 68 -12.11 8.84 7.43
CA LEU A 68 -12.86 8.03 8.39
C LEU A 68 -14.16 7.50 7.76
N ALA A 69 -14.91 8.33 7.04
CA ALA A 69 -16.15 7.93 6.35
C ALA A 69 -15.90 6.74 5.41
N HIS A 70 -14.79 6.76 4.69
CA HIS A 70 -14.40 5.63 3.84
C HIS A 70 -14.13 4.35 4.63
N LEU A 71 -13.40 4.43 5.74
CA LEU A 71 -13.09 3.26 6.56
C LEU A 71 -14.34 2.69 7.24
N VAL A 72 -15.20 3.56 7.78
CA VAL A 72 -16.51 3.20 8.35
C VAL A 72 -17.37 2.51 7.30
N MET A 73 -17.45 3.09 6.09
CA MET A 73 -18.18 2.49 4.97
C MET A 73 -17.69 1.11 4.56
N ARG A 74 -16.41 0.79 4.76
CA ARG A 74 -15.83 -0.52 4.47
C ARG A 74 -16.19 -1.58 5.50
N GLN A 75 -16.66 -1.19 6.69
CA GLN A 75 -17.08 -2.11 7.74
C GLN A 75 -18.51 -2.63 7.56
N GLU A 76 -19.07 -3.19 8.65
CA GLU A 76 -20.40 -3.75 8.75
C GLU A 76 -21.49 -2.83 8.19
N ARG A 77 -22.56 -3.46 7.72
CA ARG A 77 -23.56 -2.83 6.85
C ARG A 77 -24.80 -2.36 7.61
N THR A 78 -24.64 -2.00 8.88
CA THR A 78 -25.76 -1.59 9.72
C THR A 78 -26.22 -0.17 9.35
N PRO A 79 -27.49 0.17 9.59
CA PRO A 79 -27.99 1.53 9.43
C PRO A 79 -27.15 2.55 10.22
N ASP A 80 -26.81 2.25 11.47
CA ASP A 80 -26.02 3.15 12.34
C ASP A 80 -24.65 3.51 11.75
N VAL A 81 -23.95 2.53 11.16
CA VAL A 81 -22.66 2.75 10.48
C VAL A 81 -22.83 3.63 9.24
N LEU A 82 -23.94 3.47 8.51
CA LEU A 82 -24.25 4.30 7.35
C LEU A 82 -24.62 5.73 7.76
N GLU A 83 -25.35 5.91 8.86
CA GLU A 83 -25.67 7.24 9.41
C GLU A 83 -24.39 7.96 9.87
N GLU A 84 -23.47 7.25 10.53
CA GLU A 84 -22.15 7.78 10.87
C GLU A 84 -21.40 8.22 9.60
N ALA A 85 -21.37 7.39 8.57
CA ALA A 85 -20.73 7.73 7.31
C ALA A 85 -21.39 8.94 6.61
N ASP A 86 -22.72 9.08 6.67
CA ASP A 86 -23.42 10.26 6.12
C ASP A 86 -22.97 11.54 6.83
N ALA A 87 -22.94 11.52 8.16
CA ALA A 87 -22.51 12.65 8.97
C ALA A 87 -21.07 13.08 8.63
N LEU A 88 -20.15 12.11 8.51
CA LEU A 88 -18.76 12.36 8.15
C LEU A 88 -18.60 12.90 6.73
N PHE A 89 -19.35 12.39 5.74
CA PHE A 89 -19.32 12.96 4.38
C PHE A 89 -19.94 14.36 4.30
N VAL A 90 -20.95 14.66 5.13
CA VAL A 90 -21.50 16.02 5.27
C VAL A 90 -20.43 16.96 5.81
N GLU A 91 -19.71 16.57 6.86
CA GLU A 91 -18.61 17.35 7.43
C GLU A 91 -17.51 17.59 6.41
N ALA A 92 -17.02 16.53 5.76
CA ALA A 92 -16.01 16.62 4.72
C ALA A 92 -16.43 17.54 3.56
N GLY A 93 -17.70 17.48 3.16
CA GLY A 93 -18.27 18.32 2.11
C GLY A 93 -18.39 19.81 2.45
N ARG A 94 -18.11 20.24 3.69
CA ARG A 94 -18.07 21.67 4.05
C ARG A 94 -16.84 22.37 3.50
N HIS A 95 -15.77 21.62 3.19
CA HIS A 95 -14.51 22.20 2.73
C HIS A 95 -14.29 21.95 1.23
N ALA A 96 -14.34 23.02 0.43
CA ALA A 96 -14.29 22.92 -1.03
C ALA A 96 -12.97 22.36 -1.60
N SER A 97 -11.87 22.38 -0.83
CA SER A 97 -10.57 21.85 -1.28
C SER A 97 -10.58 20.34 -1.54
N LEU A 98 -11.50 19.59 -0.93
CA LEU A 98 -11.65 18.15 -1.19
C LEU A 98 -12.41 17.86 -2.50
N GLY A 99 -12.89 18.89 -3.18
CA GLY A 99 -13.60 18.77 -4.44
C GLY A 99 -14.96 18.07 -4.29
N PRO A 100 -15.44 17.41 -5.34
CA PRO A 100 -16.79 16.84 -5.36
C PRO A 100 -16.93 15.50 -4.64
N TYR A 101 -15.82 14.82 -4.36
CA TYR A 101 -15.84 13.41 -3.92
C TYR A 101 -16.63 13.15 -2.64
N PRO A 102 -16.53 13.96 -1.56
CA PRO A 102 -17.37 13.74 -0.38
C PRO A 102 -18.87 13.69 -0.72
N HIS A 103 -19.33 14.58 -1.60
CA HIS A 103 -20.73 14.60 -2.03
C HIS A 103 -21.11 13.41 -2.92
N VAL A 104 -20.19 12.96 -3.77
CA VAL A 104 -20.40 11.78 -4.64
C VAL A 104 -20.52 10.50 -3.81
N TYR A 105 -19.59 10.26 -2.88
CA TYR A 105 -19.64 9.06 -2.02
C TYR A 105 -20.84 9.06 -1.07
N ARG A 106 -21.27 10.24 -0.61
CA ARG A 106 -22.50 10.39 0.17
C ARG A 106 -23.74 9.84 -0.55
N LEU A 107 -23.82 9.94 -1.88
CA LEU A 107 -24.95 9.38 -2.62
C LEU A 107 -25.08 7.86 -2.43
N ALA A 108 -23.96 7.14 -2.33
CA ALA A 108 -23.97 5.71 -2.07
C ALA A 108 -24.47 5.39 -0.66
N VAL A 109 -24.15 6.23 0.33
CA VAL A 109 -24.67 6.13 1.70
C VAL A 109 -26.18 6.31 1.72
N LEU A 110 -26.67 7.42 1.16
CA LEU A 110 -28.10 7.74 1.11
C LEU A 110 -28.91 6.68 0.34
N HIS A 111 -28.36 6.15 -0.74
CA HIS A 111 -28.96 5.04 -1.47
C HIS A 111 -29.12 3.81 -0.58
N ARG A 112 -28.08 3.43 0.16
CA ARG A 112 -28.10 2.26 1.06
C ARG A 112 -28.96 2.44 2.30
N LEU A 113 -29.14 3.67 2.77
CA LEU A 113 -30.10 4.02 3.81
C LEU A 113 -31.55 4.05 3.31
N ALA A 114 -31.79 3.84 2.01
CA ALA A 114 -33.09 4.04 1.38
C ALA A 114 -33.70 5.42 1.72
N ALA A 115 -32.86 6.45 1.71
CA ALA A 115 -33.27 7.80 2.07
C ALA A 115 -34.39 8.32 1.15
N PRO A 116 -35.28 9.22 1.64
CA PRO A 116 -36.37 9.75 0.84
C PRO A 116 -35.88 10.39 -0.48
N PRO A 117 -36.62 10.26 -1.59
CA PRO A 117 -36.19 10.77 -2.91
C PRO A 117 -35.75 12.23 -2.90
N ARG A 118 -36.47 13.11 -2.18
CA ARG A 118 -36.11 14.53 -2.05
C ARG A 118 -34.73 14.75 -1.40
N THR A 119 -34.36 13.89 -0.45
CA THR A 119 -33.04 13.96 0.21
C THR A 119 -31.93 13.56 -0.78
N VAL A 120 -32.17 12.49 -1.55
CA VAL A 120 -31.23 12.02 -2.58
C VAL A 120 -31.07 13.05 -3.69
N GLU A 121 -32.17 13.63 -4.19
CA GLU A 121 -32.15 14.70 -5.21
C GLU A 121 -31.36 15.93 -4.74
N ALA A 122 -31.58 16.37 -3.50
CA ALA A 122 -30.83 17.50 -2.93
C ALA A 122 -29.33 17.19 -2.79
N ALA A 123 -28.97 15.96 -2.41
CA ALA A 123 -27.58 15.52 -2.35
C ALA A 123 -26.95 15.42 -3.75
N PHE A 124 -27.70 14.90 -4.74
CA PHE A 124 -27.25 14.79 -6.12
C PHE A 124 -26.97 16.17 -6.71
N LYS A 125 -27.89 17.13 -6.52
CA LYS A 125 -27.67 18.52 -6.94
C LYS A 125 -26.39 19.09 -6.33
N ARG A 126 -26.14 18.88 -5.03
CA ARG A 126 -24.90 19.33 -4.37
C ARG A 126 -23.65 18.70 -4.98
N ALA A 127 -23.67 17.40 -5.29
CA ALA A 127 -22.55 16.73 -5.94
C ALA A 127 -22.27 17.32 -7.34
N VAL A 128 -23.31 17.57 -8.13
CA VAL A 128 -23.20 18.22 -9.45
C VAL A 128 -22.68 19.65 -9.33
N ASP A 129 -23.22 20.45 -8.41
CA ASP A 129 -22.79 21.83 -8.19
C ASP A 129 -21.30 21.87 -7.78
N ALA A 130 -20.87 20.98 -6.88
CA ALA A 130 -19.48 20.86 -6.45
C ALA A 130 -18.56 20.43 -7.60
N TYR A 131 -18.98 19.48 -8.44
CA TYR A 131 -18.22 19.04 -9.60
C TYR A 131 -18.10 20.15 -10.65
N ALA A 132 -19.20 20.87 -10.91
CA ALA A 132 -19.22 22.02 -11.80
C ALA A 132 -18.30 23.13 -11.30
N ALA A 133 -18.29 23.43 -9.99
CA ALA A 133 -17.38 24.40 -9.41
C ALA A 133 -15.91 23.96 -9.55
N TRP A 134 -15.62 22.69 -9.27
CA TRP A 134 -14.27 22.12 -9.32
C TRP A 134 -13.68 22.06 -10.74
N THR A 135 -14.52 21.86 -11.76
CA THR A 135 -14.09 21.78 -13.18
C THR A 135 -13.96 23.13 -13.87
N ARG A 136 -14.32 24.26 -13.22
CA ARG A 136 -14.17 25.58 -13.83
C ARG A 136 -12.70 25.89 -14.16
N PRO A 137 -12.41 26.58 -15.28
CA PRO A 137 -11.04 26.85 -15.72
C PRO A 137 -10.14 27.52 -14.68
N ALA A 138 -10.66 28.44 -13.87
CA ALA A 138 -9.90 29.09 -12.80
C ALA A 138 -9.43 28.10 -11.72
N SER A 139 -10.26 27.13 -11.36
CA SER A 139 -9.92 26.04 -10.45
C SER A 139 -8.96 25.04 -11.09
N ARG A 140 -9.04 24.85 -12.42
CA ARG A 140 -8.14 23.96 -13.17
C ARG A 140 -6.73 24.54 -13.32
N ALA A 141 -6.61 25.84 -13.58
CA ALA A 141 -5.34 26.55 -13.70
C ALA A 141 -4.53 26.50 -12.38
N ALA A 142 -5.19 26.77 -11.24
CA ALA A 142 -4.59 26.67 -9.91
C ALA A 142 -4.10 25.23 -9.61
N ARG A 143 -4.76 24.21 -10.17
CA ARG A 143 -4.37 22.80 -10.03
C ARG A 143 -3.22 22.40 -10.92
N THR A 144 -3.18 22.84 -12.18
CA THR A 144 -2.04 22.55 -13.05
C THR A 144 -0.73 23.08 -12.46
N ASP A 145 -0.77 24.17 -11.71
CA ASP A 145 0.41 24.71 -11.04
C ASP A 145 0.77 23.93 -9.77
N ALA A 146 -0.22 23.52 -8.96
CA ALA A 146 0.01 22.65 -7.80
C ALA A 146 0.48 21.23 -8.18
N ASP A 147 -0.16 20.60 -9.19
CA ASP A 147 0.20 19.28 -9.70
C ASP A 147 1.57 19.31 -10.37
N ARG A 148 1.93 20.38 -11.11
CA ARG A 148 3.29 20.57 -11.67
C ARG A 148 4.33 20.72 -10.58
N ASN A 149 4.04 21.47 -9.51
CA ASN A 149 4.98 21.62 -8.39
C ASN A 149 5.16 20.31 -7.61
N HIS A 150 4.12 19.49 -7.49
CA HIS A 150 4.23 18.15 -6.90
C HIS A 150 4.97 17.13 -7.78
N THR A 151 4.85 17.21 -9.12
CA THR A 151 5.60 16.31 -10.03
C THR A 151 7.03 16.77 -10.31
N ALA A 152 7.31 18.07 -10.30
CA ALA A 152 8.64 18.62 -10.53
C ALA A 152 9.57 18.47 -9.32
N GLY A 153 9.03 18.34 -8.09
CA GLY A 153 9.82 18.19 -6.87
C GLY A 153 10.65 16.91 -6.78
N ASN A 154 10.39 15.89 -7.61
CA ASN A 154 11.09 14.60 -7.55
C ASN A 154 12.18 14.41 -8.61
N HIS A 155 12.26 15.24 -9.64
CA HIS A 155 13.29 15.11 -10.68
C HIS A 155 13.85 16.48 -11.07
N THR A 156 15.13 16.68 -10.72
CA THR A 156 16.02 17.82 -11.05
C THR A 156 16.05 18.96 -10.02
N GLY A 157 17.18 19.05 -9.31
CA GLY A 157 17.47 20.16 -8.43
C GLY A 157 17.58 21.48 -9.20
N ARG A 158 16.56 22.34 -9.09
CA ARG A 158 16.65 23.81 -9.00
C ARG A 158 15.25 24.41 -9.09
N ALA A 159 14.74 24.94 -7.98
CA ALA A 159 13.93 26.15 -7.95
C ALA A 159 13.88 26.66 -6.51
N GLU A 160 14.57 27.78 -6.26
CA GLU A 160 14.48 28.57 -5.03
C GLU A 160 13.14 29.31 -5.02
N GLY A 161 12.09 28.62 -4.62
CA GLY A 161 10.82 29.20 -4.25
C GLY A 161 10.25 28.36 -3.14
N GLU A 162 10.22 28.89 -1.92
CA GLU A 162 9.59 28.19 -0.78
C GLU A 162 8.16 27.83 -1.19
N PRO A 163 7.83 26.53 -1.30
CA PRO A 163 6.47 26.15 -1.60
C PRO A 163 5.61 26.62 -0.43
N SER A 164 4.46 27.21 -0.74
CA SER A 164 3.43 27.53 0.26
C SER A 164 3.25 26.32 1.20
N GLU A 165 3.43 26.52 2.52
CA GLU A 165 3.27 25.46 3.53
C GLU A 165 1.94 24.71 3.42
N ASP A 166 0.91 25.35 2.87
CA ASP A 166 -0.42 24.76 2.67
C ASP A 166 -0.50 23.87 1.40
N ALA A 167 0.37 24.07 0.41
CA ALA A 167 0.42 23.25 -0.81
C ALA A 167 1.23 21.95 -0.61
N LEU A 168 2.08 21.88 0.41
CA LEU A 168 2.98 20.73 0.65
C LEU A 168 2.34 19.56 1.42
N LEU A 169 1.10 19.69 1.91
CA LEU A 169 0.58 18.79 2.97
C LEU A 169 -0.77 18.14 2.68
N LEU A 170 -1.25 18.14 1.44
CA LEU A 170 -2.29 17.18 1.07
C LEU A 170 -1.59 15.86 0.69
N PRO A 171 -1.60 14.82 1.56
CA PRO A 171 -0.99 13.53 1.23
C PRO A 171 -1.58 13.04 -0.09
N GLY A 172 -0.71 12.58 -0.99
CA GLY A 172 -0.91 12.48 -2.43
C GLY A 172 -2.15 11.70 -2.87
N THR A 173 -2.34 11.56 -4.18
CA THR A 173 -3.47 10.82 -4.75
C THR A 173 -3.40 9.34 -4.33
N ILE A 174 -3.98 9.01 -3.18
CA ILE A 174 -3.91 7.69 -2.51
C ILE A 174 -4.53 6.57 -3.37
N GLN A 175 -5.31 6.89 -4.40
CA GLN A 175 -5.91 5.93 -5.34
C GLN A 175 -6.02 6.53 -6.74
N THR A 176 -5.74 5.73 -7.77
CA THR A 176 -6.08 6.09 -9.17
C THR A 176 -7.59 6.26 -9.34
N GLU A 177 -8.03 7.07 -10.31
CA GLU A 177 -9.46 7.29 -10.61
C GLU A 177 -10.24 5.98 -10.83
N LEU A 178 -9.62 4.98 -11.48
CA LEU A 178 -10.23 3.66 -11.68
C LEU A 178 -10.58 2.97 -10.35
N PHE A 179 -9.66 3.01 -9.38
CA PHE A 179 -9.91 2.43 -8.06
C PHE A 179 -10.95 3.21 -7.27
N ALA A 180 -11.01 4.53 -7.43
CA ALA A 180 -12.08 5.34 -6.83
C ALA A 180 -13.46 4.96 -7.40
N LEU A 181 -13.56 4.73 -8.72
CA LEU A 181 -14.80 4.28 -9.35
C LEU A 181 -15.20 2.85 -8.92
N LEU A 182 -14.25 1.94 -8.79
CA LEU A 182 -14.51 0.59 -8.26
C LEU A 182 -14.98 0.64 -6.81
N GLU A 183 -14.32 1.45 -5.98
CA GLU A 183 -14.71 1.65 -4.58
C GLU A 183 -16.13 2.24 -4.50
N LEU A 184 -16.41 3.29 -5.28
CA LEU A 184 -17.75 3.90 -5.36
C LEU A 184 -18.82 2.89 -5.79
N SER A 185 -18.53 2.08 -6.82
CA SER A 185 -19.45 1.04 -7.30
C SER A 185 -19.72 -0.01 -6.21
N GLY A 186 -18.67 -0.45 -5.50
CA GLY A 186 -18.81 -1.33 -4.35
C GLY A 186 -19.63 -0.70 -3.22
N TYR A 187 -19.59 0.63 -3.07
CA TYR A 187 -20.38 1.35 -2.07
C TYR A 187 -21.86 1.32 -2.41
N PHE A 188 -22.24 1.56 -3.68
CA PHE A 188 -23.64 1.47 -4.11
C PHE A 188 -24.21 0.07 -3.98
N LEU A 189 -23.44 -0.93 -4.41
CA LEU A 189 -23.87 -2.34 -4.41
C LEU A 189 -23.79 -3.00 -3.04
N GLY A 190 -23.20 -2.31 -2.04
CA GLY A 190 -22.93 -2.87 -0.73
C GLY A 190 -22.07 -4.13 -0.83
N LEU A 191 -21.05 -4.16 -1.69
CA LEU A 191 -20.15 -5.30 -1.80
C LEU A 191 -19.10 -5.29 -0.70
N ALA A 192 -18.47 -6.45 -0.49
CA ALA A 192 -17.32 -6.60 0.39
C ALA A 192 -16.11 -5.88 -0.26
N ARG A 193 -15.34 -5.10 0.50
CA ARG A 193 -14.21 -4.28 -0.04
C ARG A 193 -12.83 -4.76 0.39
N GLU A 194 -12.76 -5.81 1.20
CA GLU A 194 -11.53 -6.49 1.59
C GLU A 194 -10.65 -6.87 0.38
N PRO A 195 -11.20 -7.22 -0.81
CA PRO A 195 -10.38 -7.45 -2.01
C PRO A 195 -9.69 -6.20 -2.57
N LEU A 196 -10.18 -4.99 -2.25
CA LEU A 196 -9.62 -3.70 -2.66
C LEU A 196 -8.60 -3.15 -1.65
N ASP A 197 -8.52 -3.72 -0.45
CA ASP A 197 -7.51 -3.32 0.54
C ASP A 197 -6.10 -3.52 -0.01
N GLY A 198 -5.24 -2.52 0.15
CA GLY A 198 -3.88 -2.55 -0.39
C GLY A 198 -3.74 -2.44 -1.91
N ARG A 199 -4.82 -2.16 -2.64
CA ARG A 199 -4.76 -1.89 -4.08
C ARG A 199 -4.90 -0.38 -4.35
N GLY A 200 -4.07 0.15 -5.26
CA GLY A 200 -4.21 1.52 -5.77
C GLY A 200 -3.25 2.59 -5.20
N ALA A 201 -2.40 2.27 -4.22
CA ALA A 201 -1.33 3.18 -3.81
C ALA A 201 -0.25 3.30 -4.90
N ARG A 202 0.31 4.49 -5.06
CA ARG A 202 1.55 4.66 -5.83
C ARG A 202 2.73 4.17 -4.98
N LEU A 203 3.57 3.35 -5.58
CA LEU A 203 4.67 2.62 -4.91
C LEU A 203 5.85 3.52 -4.48
N ASP A 204 5.81 4.81 -4.82
CA ASP A 204 6.86 5.81 -4.60
C ASP A 204 6.63 6.70 -3.36
N GLU A 205 5.53 6.54 -2.62
CA GLU A 205 5.31 7.32 -1.38
C GLU A 205 6.06 6.69 -0.17
N PRO A 206 6.88 7.43 0.57
CA PRO A 206 7.72 6.90 1.66
C PRO A 206 6.95 6.58 2.97
N VAL A 207 5.62 6.53 2.94
CA VAL A 207 4.76 6.39 4.15
C VAL A 207 4.68 4.94 4.67
N PHE A 208 5.29 3.98 3.99
CA PHE A 208 4.99 2.58 4.28
C PHE A 208 5.89 1.94 5.35
N GLN A 209 5.40 1.83 6.59
CA GLN A 209 6.12 1.22 7.72
C GLN A 209 5.75 -0.25 8.01
N ALA A 210 4.89 -0.89 7.22
CA ALA A 210 4.53 -2.31 7.39
C ALA A 210 5.45 -3.23 6.58
N PRO A 211 5.70 -4.50 7.00
CA PRO A 211 6.53 -5.41 6.22
C PRO A 211 5.83 -5.76 4.91
N HIS A 212 6.23 -5.09 3.83
CA HIS A 212 5.77 -5.39 2.48
C HIS A 212 6.24 -6.76 2.03
N TRP A 213 5.51 -7.33 1.09
CA TRP A 213 5.87 -8.56 0.41
C TRP A 213 5.94 -8.31 -1.09
N ARG A 214 6.85 -9.02 -1.77
CA ARG A 214 6.92 -9.11 -3.23
C ARG A 214 6.67 -10.53 -3.64
N LEU A 215 6.08 -10.72 -4.81
CA LEU A 215 6.06 -12.01 -5.47
C LEU A 215 7.32 -12.14 -6.31
N VAL A 216 7.96 -13.30 -6.28
CA VAL A 216 9.13 -13.59 -7.12
C VAL A 216 8.86 -14.87 -7.88
N GLY A 217 9.31 -14.95 -9.13
CA GLY A 217 8.94 -16.05 -10.00
C GLY A 217 9.76 -16.13 -11.29
N PRO A 218 9.30 -16.93 -12.27
CA PRO A 218 9.95 -17.03 -13.58
C PRO A 218 9.89 -15.73 -14.37
N ASP A 219 8.83 -14.94 -14.16
CA ASP A 219 8.70 -13.59 -14.68
C ASP A 219 9.26 -12.59 -13.65
N PRO A 220 10.35 -11.87 -13.97
CA PRO A 220 10.95 -10.89 -13.07
C PRO A 220 10.01 -9.73 -12.73
N ALA A 221 9.06 -9.39 -13.63
CA ALA A 221 8.13 -8.28 -13.42
C ALA A 221 7.17 -8.52 -12.24
N LEU A 222 6.98 -9.77 -11.81
CA LEU A 222 6.24 -10.09 -10.58
C LEU A 222 6.86 -9.43 -9.34
N GLY A 223 8.18 -9.24 -9.36
CA GLY A 223 8.95 -8.63 -8.29
C GLY A 223 8.71 -7.13 -8.14
N ASP A 224 8.14 -6.47 -9.13
CA ASP A 224 8.04 -5.00 -9.13
C ASP A 224 6.91 -4.48 -8.24
N VAL A 225 5.93 -5.33 -7.92
CA VAL A 225 4.74 -4.95 -7.15
C VAL A 225 4.90 -5.31 -5.68
N LEU A 226 4.82 -4.30 -4.81
CA LEU A 226 4.67 -4.50 -3.37
C LEU A 226 3.21 -4.85 -3.05
N VAL A 227 3.02 -5.89 -2.26
CA VAL A 227 1.72 -6.40 -1.81
C VAL A 227 1.73 -6.70 -0.32
N SER A 228 0.55 -6.86 0.26
CA SER A 228 0.42 -7.39 1.62
C SER A 228 0.80 -8.88 1.67
N LYS A 229 1.17 -9.38 2.87
CA LYS A 229 1.43 -10.82 3.08
C LYS A 229 0.27 -11.70 2.60
N ALA A 230 -0.96 -11.35 2.97
CA ALA A 230 -2.13 -12.14 2.65
C ALA A 230 -2.47 -12.10 1.15
N THR A 231 -2.17 -11.00 0.46
CA THR A 231 -2.24 -10.93 -1.01
C THR A 231 -1.19 -11.84 -1.62
N ALA A 232 0.07 -11.73 -1.17
CA ALA A 232 1.13 -12.61 -1.65
C ALA A 232 0.78 -14.10 -1.45
N ASP A 233 0.25 -14.47 -0.27
CA ASP A 233 -0.17 -15.83 0.03
C ASP A 233 -1.30 -16.33 -0.88
N ALA A 234 -2.28 -15.47 -1.20
CA ALA A 234 -3.40 -15.82 -2.08
C ALA A 234 -2.96 -15.90 -3.56
N GLU A 235 -2.15 -14.95 -4.02
CA GLU A 235 -1.58 -14.95 -5.37
C GLU A 235 -0.67 -16.16 -5.57
N LEU A 236 0.13 -16.56 -4.56
CA LEU A 236 0.93 -17.79 -4.64
C LEU A 236 0.06 -19.03 -4.82
N LEU A 237 -1.08 -19.13 -4.12
CA LEU A 237 -1.99 -20.26 -4.23
C LEU A 237 -2.63 -20.35 -5.63
N ASP A 238 -2.96 -19.21 -6.24
CA ASP A 238 -3.58 -19.15 -7.57
C ASP A 238 -2.56 -19.29 -8.71
N LEU A 239 -1.40 -18.65 -8.60
CA LEU A 239 -0.37 -18.63 -9.64
C LEU A 239 0.39 -19.95 -9.73
N ALA A 240 0.66 -20.63 -8.61
CA ALA A 240 1.49 -21.84 -8.61
C ALA A 240 0.98 -22.95 -9.55
N PRO A 241 -0.33 -23.30 -9.56
CA PRO A 241 -0.86 -24.26 -10.53
C PRO A 241 -0.80 -23.75 -11.97
N ARG A 242 -1.03 -22.45 -12.20
CA ARG A 242 -1.11 -21.86 -13.54
C ARG A 242 0.24 -21.83 -14.26
N VAL A 243 1.31 -21.57 -13.52
CA VAL A 243 2.68 -21.53 -14.08
C VAL A 243 3.38 -22.88 -14.00
N GLY A 244 2.75 -23.89 -13.40
CA GLY A 244 3.36 -25.20 -13.18
C GLY A 244 4.57 -25.13 -12.23
N ALA A 245 4.47 -24.35 -11.16
CA ALA A 245 5.56 -24.20 -10.21
C ALA A 245 5.89 -25.56 -9.54
N ALA A 246 7.15 -25.97 -9.63
CA ALA A 246 7.65 -27.17 -8.96
C ALA A 246 7.59 -27.04 -7.43
N PHE A 247 7.77 -25.81 -6.93
CA PHE A 247 7.63 -25.49 -5.51
C PHE A 247 7.31 -24.02 -5.28
N VAL A 248 6.80 -23.74 -4.09
CA VAL A 248 6.52 -22.39 -3.57
C VAL A 248 7.32 -22.17 -2.29
N PHE A 249 7.87 -20.98 -2.06
CA PHE A 249 8.52 -20.65 -0.79
C PHE A 249 8.06 -19.31 -0.21
N ARG A 250 8.28 -19.13 1.09
CA ARG A 250 8.00 -17.87 1.80
C ARG A 250 9.22 -17.44 2.58
N LEU A 251 9.58 -16.16 2.45
CA LEU A 251 10.68 -15.53 3.16
C LEU A 251 10.16 -14.35 4.01
N PRO A 252 9.73 -14.60 5.26
CA PRO A 252 9.33 -13.54 6.18
C PRO A 252 10.53 -12.78 6.77
N ALA A 253 10.29 -11.57 7.29
CA ALA A 253 11.28 -10.80 8.06
C ALA A 253 11.81 -11.56 9.29
N ASN A 254 10.97 -12.38 9.92
CA ASN A 254 11.40 -13.25 11.01
C ASN A 254 12.21 -14.43 10.45
N ARG A 255 13.52 -14.45 10.76
CA ARG A 255 14.50 -15.40 10.23
C ARG A 255 14.14 -16.87 10.42
N ASN A 256 13.41 -17.22 11.48
CA ASN A 256 13.12 -18.62 11.83
C ASN A 256 11.82 -19.16 11.20
N LYS A 257 11.19 -18.42 10.28
CA LYS A 257 9.86 -18.76 9.75
C LYS A 257 9.80 -18.95 8.23
N ALA A 258 10.95 -19.03 7.56
CA ALA A 258 10.95 -19.33 6.13
C ALA A 258 10.45 -20.77 5.88
N THR A 259 9.64 -20.93 4.83
CA THR A 259 8.97 -22.20 4.52
C THR A 259 9.05 -22.52 3.03
N LEU A 260 8.96 -23.82 2.72
CA LEU A 260 8.91 -24.40 1.39
C LEU A 260 7.67 -25.29 1.28
N THR A 261 6.99 -25.28 0.13
CA THR A 261 5.80 -26.09 -0.14
C THR A 261 5.93 -26.72 -1.53
N VAL A 262 5.68 -28.02 -1.65
CA VAL A 262 5.74 -28.77 -2.92
C VAL A 262 4.39 -29.44 -3.18
N GLY A 263 3.74 -29.08 -4.29
CA GLY A 263 2.39 -29.54 -4.61
C GLY A 263 1.39 -29.18 -3.51
N THR A 264 0.64 -30.18 -3.05
CA THR A 264 -0.37 -30.03 -1.97
C THR A 264 0.14 -30.46 -0.59
N ARG A 265 1.47 -30.66 -0.43
CA ARG A 265 2.07 -31.09 0.85
C ARG A 265 2.08 -29.94 1.86
N ASP A 266 2.15 -30.29 3.13
CA ASP A 266 2.31 -29.30 4.19
C ASP A 266 3.63 -28.52 4.05
N PRO A 267 3.67 -27.23 4.43
CA PRO A 267 4.89 -26.44 4.38
C PRO A 267 5.99 -27.02 5.30
N SER A 268 7.18 -27.22 4.74
CA SER A 268 8.37 -27.61 5.50
C SER A 268 9.24 -26.39 5.82
N PRO A 269 10.01 -26.41 6.92
CA PRO A 269 10.97 -25.35 7.22
C PRO A 269 12.04 -25.20 6.13
N LEU A 270 12.36 -23.95 5.77
CA LEU A 270 13.44 -23.61 4.84
C LEU A 270 14.41 -22.66 5.56
N PRO A 271 15.72 -22.95 5.64
CA PRO A 271 16.70 -22.07 6.23
C PRO A 271 16.68 -20.71 5.55
N HIS A 272 16.74 -19.66 6.35
CA HIS A 272 16.59 -18.29 5.87
C HIS A 272 17.54 -17.94 4.71
N ARG A 273 18.82 -18.32 4.81
CA ARG A 273 19.82 -18.09 3.74
C ARG A 273 19.52 -18.87 2.45
N ALA A 274 18.92 -20.05 2.55
CA ALA A 274 18.48 -20.83 1.39
C ALA A 274 17.28 -20.17 0.69
N ALA A 275 16.31 -19.68 1.47
CA ALA A 275 15.19 -18.89 0.95
C ALA A 275 15.66 -17.57 0.32
N ARG A 276 16.66 -16.90 0.91
CA ARG A 276 17.27 -15.67 0.39
C ARG A 276 18.01 -15.91 -0.93
N LEU A 277 18.72 -17.04 -1.06
CA LEU A 277 19.33 -17.48 -2.31
C LEU A 277 18.28 -17.64 -3.43
N LEU A 278 17.17 -18.32 -3.15
CA LEU A 278 16.06 -18.44 -4.11
C LEU A 278 15.49 -17.08 -4.51
N ALA A 279 15.24 -16.19 -3.55
CA ALA A 279 14.74 -14.84 -3.82
C ALA A 279 15.68 -14.04 -4.74
N CYS A 280 17.00 -14.08 -4.49
CA CYS A 280 17.98 -13.37 -5.31
C CYS A 280 18.04 -13.90 -6.74
N LEU A 281 17.98 -15.23 -6.91
CA LEU A 281 18.03 -15.88 -8.23
C LEU A 281 16.78 -15.56 -9.07
N LEU A 282 15.59 -15.55 -8.46
CA LEU A 282 14.32 -15.28 -9.16
C LEU A 282 14.11 -13.79 -9.47
N ARG A 283 14.69 -12.88 -8.68
CA ARG A 283 14.65 -11.43 -8.98
C ARG A 283 15.71 -10.98 -9.99
N HIS A 284 16.69 -11.83 -10.28
CA HIS A 284 17.87 -11.49 -11.10
C HIS A 284 18.65 -10.27 -10.58
N ASP A 285 18.68 -10.08 -9.26
CA ASP A 285 19.28 -8.90 -8.62
C ASP A 285 20.81 -8.96 -8.49
N ALA A 286 21.41 -10.10 -8.81
CA ALA A 286 22.86 -10.30 -8.83
C ALA A 286 23.35 -10.39 -10.28
N ARG A 287 24.36 -9.57 -10.63
CA ARG A 287 24.94 -9.55 -11.98
C ARG A 287 25.97 -10.67 -12.20
N ASP A 288 26.58 -11.11 -11.11
CA ASP A 288 27.64 -12.11 -11.05
C ASP A 288 27.53 -12.92 -9.74
N MET A 289 28.37 -13.94 -9.61
CA MET A 289 28.38 -14.81 -8.45
C MET A 289 28.86 -14.12 -7.17
N ASP A 290 29.82 -13.19 -7.27
CA ASP A 290 30.33 -12.49 -6.09
C ASP A 290 29.24 -11.60 -5.49
N THR A 291 28.47 -10.90 -6.32
CA THR A 291 27.29 -10.12 -5.91
C THR A 291 26.23 -11.02 -5.29
N LEU A 292 25.99 -12.22 -5.86
CA LEU A 292 25.03 -13.17 -5.32
C LEU A 292 25.46 -13.68 -3.93
N VAL A 293 26.74 -14.03 -3.79
CA VAL A 293 27.33 -14.49 -2.52
C VAL A 293 27.18 -13.40 -1.46
N ALA A 294 27.58 -12.16 -1.76
CA ALA A 294 27.46 -11.03 -0.84
C ALA A 294 26.00 -10.79 -0.42
N ARG A 295 25.04 -10.83 -1.36
CA ARG A 295 23.62 -10.64 -1.05
C ARG A 295 23.03 -11.76 -0.19
N VAL A 296 23.49 -13.00 -0.36
CA VAL A 296 22.96 -14.15 0.37
C VAL A 296 23.61 -14.32 1.74
N MET A 297 24.90 -14.01 1.84
CA MET A 297 25.73 -14.32 2.99
C MET A 297 26.07 -13.12 3.89
N GLY A 298 25.84 -11.88 3.42
CA GLY A 298 26.35 -10.66 4.05
C GLY A 298 27.78 -10.33 3.62
N GLU A 299 28.30 -9.18 4.06
CA GLU A 299 29.64 -8.69 3.67
C GLU A 299 30.78 -9.63 4.13
N GLU A 300 30.58 -10.34 5.24
CA GLU A 300 31.55 -11.29 5.81
C GLU A 300 31.43 -12.73 5.25
N GLY A 301 30.57 -12.93 4.25
CA GLY A 301 30.27 -14.23 3.69
C GLY A 301 31.44 -14.88 2.94
N SER A 302 31.80 -16.12 3.27
CA SER A 302 32.79 -16.90 2.50
C SER A 302 32.16 -17.77 1.42
N GLY A 303 32.88 -17.99 0.32
CA GLY A 303 32.46 -18.90 -0.75
C GLY A 303 32.26 -20.35 -0.29
N ALA A 304 32.99 -20.80 0.75
CA ALA A 304 32.78 -22.11 1.35
C ALA A 304 31.42 -22.23 2.05
N ALA A 305 31.03 -21.21 2.82
CA ALA A 305 29.72 -21.14 3.46
C ALA A 305 28.59 -21.05 2.42
N PHE A 306 28.79 -20.30 1.33
CA PHE A 306 27.83 -20.25 0.23
C PHE A 306 27.62 -21.62 -0.45
N ARG A 307 28.71 -22.38 -0.70
CA ARG A 307 28.60 -23.75 -1.22
C ARG A 307 27.79 -24.67 -0.29
N GLN A 308 27.94 -24.51 1.02
CA GLN A 308 27.13 -25.25 1.99
C GLN A 308 25.65 -24.85 1.93
N VAL A 309 25.33 -23.55 1.77
CA VAL A 309 23.94 -23.09 1.58
C VAL A 309 23.34 -23.70 0.30
N LYS A 310 24.10 -23.70 -0.81
CA LYS A 310 23.68 -24.32 -2.08
C LYS A 310 23.43 -25.82 -1.93
N ALA A 311 24.34 -26.54 -1.27
CA ALA A 311 24.20 -27.98 -1.03
C ALA A 311 22.99 -28.30 -0.14
N ARG A 312 22.76 -27.52 0.93
CA ARG A 312 21.59 -27.69 1.80
C ARG A 312 20.28 -27.40 1.07
N LEU A 313 20.21 -26.32 0.29
CA LEU A 313 19.03 -26.01 -0.52
C LEU A 313 18.72 -27.16 -1.48
N ARG A 314 19.75 -27.71 -2.14
CA ARG A 314 19.61 -28.87 -3.03
C ARG A 314 19.00 -30.07 -2.30
N GLN A 315 19.60 -30.47 -1.18
CA GLN A 315 19.12 -31.59 -0.38
C GLN A 315 17.67 -31.39 0.05
N GLN A 316 17.29 -30.19 0.50
CA GLN A 316 15.92 -29.93 0.96
C GLN A 316 14.88 -29.99 -0.15
N LEU A 317 15.23 -29.54 -1.36
CA LEU A 317 14.37 -29.66 -2.52
C LEU A 317 14.21 -31.14 -2.93
N GLU A 318 15.30 -31.92 -2.91
CA GLU A 318 15.26 -33.36 -3.18
C GLU A 318 14.42 -34.12 -2.13
N ASP A 319 14.62 -33.84 -0.84
CA ASP A 319 13.84 -34.41 0.27
C ASP A 319 12.34 -34.06 0.14
N ALA A 320 12.04 -32.85 -0.34
CA ALA A 320 10.67 -32.41 -0.61
C ALA A 320 10.07 -33.04 -1.89
N GLY A 321 10.83 -33.84 -2.64
CA GLY A 321 10.41 -34.56 -3.84
C GLY A 321 10.52 -33.76 -5.14
N VAL A 322 11.28 -32.67 -5.16
CA VAL A 322 11.51 -31.86 -6.36
C VAL A 322 12.57 -32.53 -7.23
N ALA A 323 12.25 -32.82 -8.49
CA ALA A 323 13.21 -33.32 -9.45
C ALA A 323 14.21 -32.20 -9.84
N LEU A 324 15.47 -32.36 -9.48
CA LEU A 324 16.49 -31.34 -9.70
C LEU A 324 17.38 -31.65 -10.92
N PRO A 325 17.75 -30.63 -11.70
CA PRO A 325 18.80 -30.76 -12.71
C PRO A 325 20.18 -30.99 -12.05
N ALA A 326 21.16 -31.40 -12.86
CA ALA A 326 22.54 -31.57 -12.39
C ALA A 326 23.08 -30.27 -11.77
N GLU A 327 22.83 -29.13 -12.42
CA GLU A 327 23.18 -27.82 -11.92
C GLU A 327 21.93 -27.05 -11.49
N LEU A 328 21.85 -26.68 -10.20
CA LEU A 328 20.74 -25.89 -9.66
C LEU A 328 20.80 -24.42 -10.09
N ILE A 329 22.02 -23.88 -10.17
CA ILE A 329 22.31 -22.51 -10.56
C ILE A 329 23.12 -22.60 -11.85
N VAL A 330 22.62 -21.96 -12.89
CA VAL A 330 23.26 -21.91 -14.21
C VAL A 330 23.87 -20.54 -14.40
N GLU A 331 25.12 -20.53 -14.85
CA GLU A 331 25.87 -19.34 -15.21
C GLU A 331 26.14 -19.36 -16.72
N GLY A 332 25.84 -18.24 -17.38
CA GLY A 332 26.18 -18.05 -18.78
C GLY A 332 27.27 -16.98 -18.92
N PRO A 333 28.12 -17.02 -19.96
CA PRO A 333 29.06 -15.94 -20.24
C PRO A 333 28.36 -14.59 -20.28
N GLY A 334 28.73 -13.68 -19.37
CA GLY A 334 28.13 -12.34 -19.26
C GLY A 334 26.66 -12.30 -18.81
N LYS A 335 26.11 -13.41 -18.30
CA LYS A 335 24.73 -13.48 -17.80
C LYS A 335 24.70 -13.60 -16.28
N PRO A 336 23.72 -12.97 -15.61
CA PRO A 336 23.55 -13.12 -14.18
C PRO A 336 23.29 -14.59 -13.82
N PRO A 337 23.71 -15.06 -12.64
CA PRO A 337 23.36 -16.41 -12.16
C PRO A 337 21.85 -16.56 -12.06
N ARG A 338 21.31 -17.68 -12.55
CA ARG A 338 19.87 -17.96 -12.54
C ARG A 338 19.59 -19.35 -12.01
N LEU A 339 18.38 -19.53 -11.51
CA LEU A 339 17.85 -20.87 -11.28
C LEU A 339 17.80 -21.61 -12.62
N ALA A 340 18.08 -22.90 -12.61
CA ALA A 340 18.00 -23.72 -13.81
C ALA A 340 16.63 -23.58 -14.50
N PRO A 341 16.56 -23.37 -15.83
CA PRO A 341 15.30 -23.07 -16.52
C PRO A 341 14.22 -24.14 -16.40
N SER A 342 14.61 -25.41 -16.18
CA SER A 342 13.70 -26.52 -15.94
C SER A 342 13.01 -26.46 -14.57
N LEU A 343 13.46 -25.58 -13.68
CA LEU A 343 12.96 -25.46 -12.32
C LEU A 343 12.12 -24.19 -12.20
N VAL A 344 10.81 -24.35 -12.32
CA VAL A 344 9.84 -23.26 -12.12
C VAL A 344 9.57 -23.13 -10.62
N ALA A 345 9.81 -21.94 -10.05
CA ALA A 345 9.57 -21.67 -8.64
C ALA A 345 8.83 -20.35 -8.46
N LEU A 346 8.01 -20.26 -7.42
CA LEU A 346 7.39 -19.01 -6.98
C LEU A 346 7.72 -18.74 -5.51
N GLY A 347 7.85 -17.47 -5.15
CA GLY A 347 8.12 -17.05 -3.79
C GLY A 347 7.32 -15.83 -3.37
N ALA A 348 7.00 -15.75 -2.09
CA ALA A 348 6.60 -14.51 -1.44
C ALA A 348 7.71 -14.07 -0.51
N VAL A 349 8.25 -12.87 -0.73
CA VAL A 349 9.44 -12.37 -0.04
C VAL A 349 9.10 -11.08 0.66
N SER A 350 9.30 -11.03 1.98
CA SER A 350 9.19 -9.80 2.73
C SER A 350 10.31 -8.83 2.33
N GLU A 351 9.96 -7.58 2.03
CA GLU A 351 10.92 -6.56 1.60
C GLU A 351 11.97 -6.30 2.69
N GLN A 352 11.57 -6.30 3.97
CA GLN A 352 12.50 -6.17 5.08
C GLN A 352 13.50 -7.33 5.13
N ALA A 353 13.03 -8.58 4.99
CA ALA A 353 13.91 -9.75 4.94
C ALA A 353 14.94 -9.68 3.78
N TYR A 354 14.54 -9.02 2.70
CA TYR A 354 15.36 -8.84 1.52
C TYR A 354 16.40 -7.72 1.67
N LEU A 355 15.98 -6.59 2.25
CA LEU A 355 16.78 -5.38 2.44
C LEU A 355 17.75 -5.47 3.61
N ASP A 356 17.47 -6.30 4.62
CA ASP A 356 18.37 -6.51 5.76
C ASP A 356 19.74 -7.03 5.25
N ARG A 357 20.69 -6.10 5.04
CA ARG A 357 22.10 -6.40 4.83
C ARG A 357 22.65 -6.69 6.22
N GLU A 358 23.00 -7.95 6.46
CA GLU A 358 23.72 -8.34 7.69
C GLU A 358 25.09 -7.67 7.72
#